data_AF-A0AAF0ZSR7-F1
#
_entry.id   AF-A0AAF0ZSR7-F1
#
_cell.length_a   1.000
_cell.length_b   1.000
_cell.length_c   1.000
_cell.angle_alpha   90.00
_cell.angle_beta   90.00
_cell.angle_gamma   90.00
#
_symmetry.space_group_name_H-M   'P 1'
#
loop_
_entity.id
_entity.type
_entity.pdbx_description
1 polymer ?
#
loop_
_entity_poly.entity_id
_entity_poly.type
_entity_poly.pdbx_seq_one_letter_code
_entity_poly.pdbx_strand_id
1 'polypeptide(L)'
;MINPLAEKAPCLSQLGCSRMLLCFAENDDYIPKEIWIQFVEGVKKSGWKGDLKLKVKEVENFYRLYKSGRFERFYDVHGLFYVPPSPQHPSNGVFSKDVTISPHVSVRLYLPENIPNSQKIPVLVYFHGGGLVIDSAFFNLHHNYVNSLASELKMVAVSVDYRLAPEVDVPTIYEDCWTALQWVASHANENSYNKDSWLTNFCDFGTVFIAGDSAGGNLVYHMTMRAGKENLNNDLKITGSIFAYPYFFFPNVEIDEEGLANKVWGYICPPLECGLLSPRDSPLINPLSKKAPSLMGLGCSRILVCMGKEDDLIPLGIGVRFVEGVKESGWDGEVVYLEFDDGHAFQMYKPECDEAKRMMKCYADFIHR
;
A
#
# COMPACT_ATOMS: atom_id res chain seq x y z
N MET A 1 23.73 -7.45 5.63
CA MET A 1 23.79 -8.50 6.67
C MET A 1 25.08 -9.27 6.54
N ILE A 2 25.82 -9.49 7.63
CA ILE A 2 27.07 -10.28 7.62
C ILE A 2 26.65 -11.75 7.54
N ASN A 3 27.03 -12.46 6.47
CA ASN A 3 26.90 -13.91 6.44
C ASN A 3 27.76 -14.49 7.58
N PRO A 4 27.18 -15.13 8.61
CA PRO A 4 27.94 -15.66 9.76
C PRO A 4 28.89 -16.81 9.36
N LEU A 5 28.78 -17.31 8.13
CA LEU A 5 29.66 -18.29 7.51
C LEU A 5 30.70 -17.67 6.56
N ALA A 6 30.70 -16.34 6.37
CA ALA A 6 31.75 -15.69 5.61
C ALA A 6 33.10 -15.84 6.34
N GLU A 7 34.17 -16.09 5.61
CA GLU A 7 35.53 -16.31 6.14
C GLU A 7 36.05 -15.19 7.06
N LYS A 8 35.39 -14.03 7.08
CA LYS A 8 35.73 -12.85 7.91
C LYS A 8 34.75 -12.57 9.05
N ALA A 9 33.79 -13.46 9.33
CA ALA A 9 32.87 -13.28 10.45
C ALA A 9 33.63 -13.40 11.80
N PRO A 10 33.32 -12.56 12.82
CA PRO A 10 33.91 -12.70 14.14
C PRO A 10 33.65 -14.10 14.71
N CYS A 11 34.63 -14.65 15.42
CA CYS A 11 34.57 -16.02 15.92
C CYS A 11 33.37 -16.20 16.84
N LEU A 12 32.41 -17.04 16.43
CA LEU A 12 31.16 -17.28 17.17
C LEU A 12 31.39 -17.89 18.57
N SER A 13 32.61 -18.30 18.91
CA SER A 13 32.96 -18.78 20.26
C SER A 13 33.17 -17.63 21.26
N GLN A 14 33.37 -16.40 20.78
CA GLN A 14 33.67 -15.21 21.58
C GLN A 14 32.43 -14.33 21.84
N LEU A 15 31.22 -14.86 21.60
CA LEU A 15 29.97 -14.16 21.91
C LEU A 15 29.91 -13.87 23.42
N GLY A 16 29.93 -12.59 23.79
CA GLY A 16 30.00 -12.11 25.17
C GLY A 16 28.73 -12.30 26.02
N CYS A 17 27.74 -13.03 25.51
CA CYS A 17 26.51 -13.33 26.23
C CYS A 17 26.50 -14.78 26.75
N SER A 18 25.83 -14.99 27.89
CA SER A 18 25.63 -16.32 28.50
C SER A 18 24.32 -16.99 28.09
N ARG A 19 23.40 -16.23 27.49
CA ARG A 19 22.12 -16.69 26.96
C ARG A 19 21.78 -15.97 25.66
N MET A 20 21.18 -16.70 24.73
CA MET A 20 20.69 -16.18 23.46
C MET A 20 19.33 -16.78 23.15
N LEU A 21 18.36 -15.92 22.84
CA LEU A 21 17.05 -16.32 22.34
C LEU A 21 16.93 -15.85 20.89
N LEU A 22 16.84 -16.80 19.97
CA LEU A 22 16.56 -16.53 18.57
C LEU A 22 15.08 -16.81 18.30
N CYS A 23 14.36 -15.76 17.90
CA CYS A 23 12.98 -15.84 17.43
C CYS A 23 12.98 -15.49 15.94
N PHE A 24 12.41 -16.38 15.12
CA PHE A 24 12.20 -16.15 13.68
C PHE A 24 10.87 -16.77 13.29
N ALA A 25 10.30 -16.30 12.18
CA ALA A 25 9.04 -16.81 11.70
C ALA A 25 9.21 -18.09 10.88
N GLU A 26 8.21 -18.97 10.95
CA GLU A 26 8.17 -20.21 10.15
C GLU A 26 8.13 -19.90 8.64
N ASN A 27 7.44 -18.83 8.26
CA ASN A 27 7.20 -18.37 6.88
C ASN A 27 7.74 -16.95 6.68
N ASP A 28 9.03 -16.74 6.90
CA ASP A 28 9.70 -15.47 6.58
C ASP A 28 10.09 -15.45 5.09
N ASP A 29 9.39 -14.62 4.30
CA ASP A 29 9.63 -14.49 2.85
C ASP A 29 10.97 -13.84 2.49
N TYR A 30 11.66 -13.21 3.45
CA TYR A 30 12.92 -12.49 3.23
C TYR A 30 14.14 -13.28 3.70
N ILE A 31 14.04 -13.93 4.86
CA ILE A 31 15.12 -14.75 5.42
C ILE A 31 14.58 -16.16 5.66
N PRO A 32 14.82 -17.10 4.72
CA PRO A 32 14.39 -18.48 4.87
C PRO A 32 14.81 -19.05 6.22
N LYS A 33 13.92 -19.79 6.88
CA LYS A 33 14.17 -20.41 8.19
C LYS A 33 15.47 -21.22 8.23
N GLU A 34 15.88 -21.77 7.08
CA GLU A 34 17.12 -22.52 6.90
C GLU A 34 18.35 -21.69 7.24
N ILE A 35 18.35 -20.38 7.00
CA ILE A 35 19.45 -19.47 7.35
C ILE A 35 19.58 -19.35 8.88
N TRP A 36 18.46 -19.23 9.58
CA TRP A 36 18.45 -19.19 11.05
C TRP A 36 18.89 -20.52 11.67
N ILE A 37 18.47 -21.64 11.08
CA ILE A 37 18.93 -22.98 11.47
C ILE A 37 20.45 -23.11 11.27
N GLN A 38 20.99 -22.66 10.13
CA GLN A 38 22.43 -22.68 9.87
C GLN A 38 23.22 -21.81 10.86
N PHE A 39 22.70 -20.64 11.23
CA PHE A 39 23.31 -19.79 12.25
C PHE A 39 23.37 -20.50 13.62
N VAL A 40 22.28 -21.11 14.05
CA VAL A 40 22.20 -21.90 15.30
C VAL A 40 23.21 -23.03 15.30
N GLU A 41 23.33 -23.76 14.19
CA GLU A 41 24.33 -24.80 14.05
C GLU A 41 25.75 -24.25 14.12
N GLY A 42 26.01 -23.11 13.48
CA GLY A 42 27.30 -22.41 13.54
C GLY A 42 27.68 -22.04 14.97
N VAL A 43 26.75 -21.50 15.76
CA VAL A 43 26.98 -21.18 17.17
C VAL A 43 27.23 -22.44 18.01
N LYS A 44 26.50 -23.53 17.77
CA LYS A 44 26.74 -24.81 18.46
C LYS A 44 28.11 -25.41 18.12
N LYS A 45 28.52 -25.33 16.85
CA LYS A 45 29.80 -25.87 16.35
C LYS A 45 31.00 -25.01 16.77
N SER A 46 30.80 -23.74 17.13
CA SER A 46 31.88 -22.83 17.55
C SER A 46 32.46 -23.16 18.94
N GLY A 47 31.79 -23.99 19.73
CA GLY A 47 32.17 -24.27 21.12
C GLY A 47 31.70 -23.22 22.13
N TRP A 48 30.80 -22.31 21.72
CA TRP A 48 30.10 -21.40 22.65
C TRP A 48 29.32 -22.19 23.70
N LYS A 49 29.50 -21.85 24.98
CA LYS A 49 28.97 -22.61 26.14
C LYS A 49 27.71 -22.02 26.78
N GLY A 50 27.09 -21.01 26.17
CA GLY A 50 25.88 -20.40 26.70
C GLY A 50 24.61 -21.20 26.41
N ASP A 51 23.48 -20.73 26.96
CA ASP A 51 22.16 -21.31 26.70
C ASP A 51 21.55 -20.70 25.44
N LEU A 52 21.36 -21.53 24.40
CA LEU A 52 20.74 -21.12 23.14
C LEU A 52 19.33 -21.71 23.04
N LYS A 53 18.33 -20.85 23.07
CA LYS A 53 16.94 -21.24 22.83
C LYS A 53 16.47 -20.76 21.47
N LEU A 54 15.96 -21.72 20.70
CA LEU A 54 15.32 -21.46 19.43
C LEU A 54 13.81 -21.46 19.66
N LYS A 55 13.13 -20.38 19.27
CA LYS A 55 11.67 -20.33 19.30
C LYS A 55 11.17 -19.96 17.91
N VAL A 56 10.69 -20.97 17.20
CA VAL A 56 9.86 -20.77 16.02
C VAL A 56 8.51 -20.27 16.52
N LYS A 57 8.06 -19.15 15.97
CA LYS A 57 6.72 -18.63 16.20
C LYS A 57 6.10 -18.39 14.83
N GLU A 58 4.79 -18.61 14.69
CA GLU A 58 4.02 -17.83 13.74
C GLU A 58 4.10 -16.38 14.23
N VAL A 59 5.03 -15.63 13.66
CA VAL A 59 5.08 -14.18 13.82
C VAL A 59 4.56 -13.66 12.50
N GLU A 60 3.45 -12.94 12.53
CA GLU A 60 3.09 -12.07 11.41
C GLU A 60 4.26 -11.08 11.27
N ASN A 61 5.09 -11.27 10.24
CA ASN A 61 6.50 -10.82 10.18
C ASN A 61 6.75 -9.32 10.41
N PHE A 62 5.70 -8.50 10.31
CA PHE A 62 5.80 -7.05 10.30
C PHE A 62 5.33 -6.38 11.58
N TYR A 63 4.48 -7.05 12.37
CA TYR A 63 3.92 -6.46 13.56
C TYR A 63 3.48 -7.50 14.60
N ARG A 64 3.19 -7.02 15.81
CA ARG A 64 2.51 -7.80 16.83
C ARG A 64 1.40 -7.00 17.44
N LEU A 65 0.21 -7.59 17.39
CA LEU A 65 -0.94 -7.14 18.14
C LEU A 65 -0.99 -7.87 19.49
N TYR A 66 -0.91 -7.11 20.59
CA TYR A 66 -1.06 -7.63 21.94
C TYR A 66 -2.54 -7.60 22.36
N LYS A 67 -2.98 -8.55 23.20
CA LYS A 67 -4.34 -8.55 23.79
C LYS A 67 -4.71 -7.25 24.51
N SER A 68 -3.72 -6.48 24.96
CA SER A 68 -3.92 -5.18 25.61
C SER A 68 -4.30 -4.04 24.65
N GLY A 69 -4.35 -4.30 23.34
CA GLY A 69 -4.47 -3.24 22.32
C GLY A 69 -3.16 -2.48 22.06
N ARG A 70 -2.01 -3.03 22.48
CA ARG A 70 -0.72 -2.50 22.03
C ARG A 70 -0.43 -3.08 20.65
N PHE A 71 -0.04 -2.22 19.70
CA PHE A 71 0.46 -2.62 18.40
C PHE A 71 1.97 -2.31 18.35
N GLU A 72 2.77 -3.23 17.84
CA GLU A 72 4.22 -3.08 17.74
C GLU A 72 4.65 -3.46 16.33
N ARG A 73 5.20 -2.50 15.57
CA ARG A 73 5.74 -2.73 14.22
C ARG A 73 7.21 -3.13 14.32
N PHE A 74 7.60 -4.24 13.72
CA PHE A 74 8.97 -4.77 13.82
C PHE A 74 9.92 -4.17 12.78
N TYR A 75 9.42 -3.79 11.60
CA TYR A 75 10.25 -3.26 10.51
C TYR A 75 10.67 -1.79 10.72
N ASP A 76 9.88 -1.04 11.49
CA ASP A 76 10.12 0.38 11.78
C ASP A 76 11.28 0.59 12.78
N VAL A 77 11.56 -0.43 13.61
CA VAL A 77 12.53 -0.36 14.72
C VAL A 77 13.98 -0.11 14.25
N HIS A 78 14.28 -0.33 12.97
CA HIS A 78 15.65 -0.21 12.45
C HIS A 78 15.79 0.59 11.15
N GLY A 79 14.71 1.16 10.60
CA GLY A 79 14.75 1.87 9.31
C GLY A 79 15.28 1.04 8.14
N LEU A 80 15.31 -0.30 8.27
CA LEU A 80 15.95 -1.21 7.31
C LEU A 80 15.31 -1.18 5.92
N PHE A 81 14.06 -0.78 5.87
CA PHE A 81 13.25 -0.73 4.65
C PHE A 81 12.96 0.69 4.19
N TYR A 82 13.46 1.71 4.91
CA TYR A 82 13.37 3.09 4.45
C TYR A 82 14.30 3.30 3.26
N VAL A 83 13.76 3.86 2.18
CA VAL A 83 14.55 4.33 1.05
C VAL A 83 14.59 5.87 1.10
N PRO A 84 15.76 6.52 1.10
CA PRO A 84 15.81 7.97 0.99
C PRO A 84 15.35 8.44 -0.40
N PRO A 85 14.77 9.65 -0.52
CA PRO A 85 14.47 10.21 -1.83
C PRO A 85 15.77 10.50 -2.60
N SER A 86 15.69 10.51 -3.93
CA SER A 86 16.83 10.81 -4.81
C SER A 86 16.53 11.96 -5.77
N PRO A 87 16.64 13.22 -5.31
CA PRO A 87 16.22 14.39 -6.09
C PRO A 87 17.25 14.83 -7.15
N GLN A 88 18.52 14.41 -7.03
CA GLN A 88 19.58 14.75 -7.99
C GLN A 88 20.05 13.56 -8.84
N HIS A 89 19.88 12.32 -8.35
CA HIS A 89 20.40 11.12 -8.98
C HIS A 89 19.27 10.11 -9.20
N PRO A 90 18.61 10.15 -10.36
CA PRO A 90 17.39 9.39 -10.57
C PRO A 90 17.66 7.89 -10.42
N SER A 91 16.80 7.20 -9.68
CA SER A 91 16.83 5.74 -9.56
C SER A 91 15.92 5.19 -10.64
N ASN A 92 16.46 4.34 -11.53
CA ASN A 92 15.74 3.76 -12.67
C ASN A 92 15.02 4.80 -13.56
N GLY A 93 15.67 5.95 -13.75
CA GLY A 93 15.15 7.03 -14.59
C GLY A 93 14.05 7.86 -13.94
N VAL A 94 13.95 7.87 -12.61
CA VAL A 94 12.96 8.65 -11.86
C VAL A 94 13.62 9.39 -10.70
N PHE A 95 13.41 10.70 -10.63
CA PHE A 95 13.76 11.51 -9.46
C PHE A 95 12.71 11.37 -8.39
N SER A 96 13.10 11.43 -7.11
CA SER A 96 12.15 11.46 -6.00
C SER A 96 12.49 12.51 -4.96
N LYS A 97 11.45 13.05 -4.30
CA LYS A 97 11.59 14.00 -3.18
C LYS A 97 10.43 13.88 -2.21
N ASP A 98 10.69 14.18 -0.95
CA ASP A 98 9.68 14.16 0.11
C ASP A 98 9.18 15.58 0.37
N VAL A 99 7.88 15.74 0.53
CA VAL A 99 7.21 17.02 0.81
C VAL A 99 6.24 16.84 1.96
N THR A 100 6.40 17.64 3.01
CA THR A 100 5.43 17.73 4.10
C THR A 100 4.31 18.67 3.68
N ILE A 101 3.09 18.14 3.57
CA ILE A 101 1.92 18.88 3.06
C ILE A 101 1.02 19.41 4.18
N SER A 102 1.12 18.79 5.36
CA SER A 102 0.49 19.24 6.61
C SER A 102 1.36 18.79 7.80
N PRO A 103 1.07 19.20 9.05
CA PRO A 103 1.83 18.72 10.22
C PRO A 103 1.85 17.20 10.41
N HIS A 104 0.95 16.47 9.75
CA HIS A 104 0.74 15.03 9.96
C HIS A 104 0.82 14.20 8.67
N VAL A 105 0.85 14.85 7.51
CA VAL A 105 0.83 14.15 6.21
C VAL A 105 2.01 14.62 5.39
N SER A 106 2.76 13.64 4.88
CA SER A 106 3.81 13.85 3.90
C SER A 106 3.51 13.06 2.64
N VAL A 107 4.18 13.42 1.55
CA VAL A 107 4.13 12.67 0.29
C VAL A 107 5.54 12.46 -0.23
N ARG A 108 5.75 11.36 -0.95
CA ARG A 108 6.89 11.21 -1.85
C ARG A 108 6.45 11.46 -3.29
N LEU A 109 7.07 12.44 -3.91
CA LEU A 109 6.90 12.74 -5.32
C LEU A 109 7.88 11.95 -6.16
N TYR A 110 7.44 11.50 -7.33
CA TYR A 110 8.24 10.79 -8.33
C TYR A 110 8.09 11.49 -9.67
N LEU A 111 9.20 11.90 -10.25
CA LEU A 111 9.25 12.60 -11.54
C LEU A 111 10.10 11.78 -12.52
N PRO A 112 9.51 11.20 -13.58
CA PRO A 112 10.28 10.48 -14.58
C PRO A 112 11.23 11.42 -15.33
N GLU A 113 12.40 10.90 -15.72
CA GLU A 113 13.35 11.59 -16.57
C GLU A 113 12.81 11.78 -17.99
N ASN A 114 13.43 12.71 -18.73
CA ASN A 114 13.22 12.92 -20.16
C ASN A 114 11.79 13.34 -20.54
N ILE A 115 11.08 14.05 -19.66
CA ILE A 115 9.83 14.72 -20.01
C ILE A 115 10.18 15.92 -20.91
N PRO A 116 9.66 16.00 -22.15
CA PRO A 116 9.90 17.15 -23.01
C PRO A 116 9.43 18.45 -22.33
N ASN A 117 10.24 19.53 -22.40
CA ASN A 117 9.97 20.79 -21.70
C ASN A 117 8.60 21.43 -22.00
N SER A 118 7.94 21.06 -23.09
CA SER A 118 6.61 21.55 -23.50
C SER A 118 5.46 20.60 -23.15
N GLN A 119 5.73 19.44 -22.54
CA GLN A 119 4.75 18.40 -22.29
C GLN A 119 4.39 18.33 -20.81
N LYS A 120 3.11 18.47 -20.51
CA LYS A 120 2.52 18.05 -19.24
C LYS A 120 2.16 16.56 -19.34
N ILE A 121 2.34 15.83 -18.26
CA ILE A 121 2.04 14.40 -18.17
C ILE A 121 1.03 14.13 -17.05
N PRO A 122 0.25 13.03 -17.12
CA PRO A 122 -0.77 12.72 -16.12
C PRO A 122 -0.23 12.62 -14.69
N VAL A 123 -1.13 12.81 -13.73
CA VAL A 123 -0.83 12.67 -12.29
C VAL A 123 -1.37 11.34 -11.78
N LEU A 124 -0.55 10.63 -11.00
CA LEU A 124 -0.97 9.45 -10.25
C LEU A 124 -0.86 9.74 -8.76
N VAL A 125 -1.97 9.74 -8.02
CA VAL A 125 -1.94 9.76 -6.54
C VAL A 125 -2.05 8.34 -6.03
N TYR A 126 -1.05 7.89 -5.29
CA TYR A 126 -0.91 6.51 -4.84
C TYR A 126 -1.09 6.40 -3.32
N PHE A 127 -1.93 5.46 -2.89
CA PHE A 127 -2.13 5.09 -1.50
C PHE A 127 -1.60 3.68 -1.28
N HIS A 128 -0.62 3.51 -0.40
CA HIS A 128 -0.01 2.20 -0.15
C HIS A 128 -0.95 1.25 0.61
N GLY A 129 -0.73 -0.05 0.46
CA GLY A 129 -1.37 -1.11 1.25
C GLY A 129 -0.88 -1.20 2.70
N GLY A 130 -0.91 -2.41 3.28
CA GLY A 130 -0.47 -2.63 4.67
C GLY A 130 -1.59 -2.63 5.71
N GLY A 131 -2.83 -2.95 5.31
CA GLY A 131 -3.95 -3.14 6.24
C GLY A 131 -4.35 -1.89 7.06
N LEU A 132 -3.91 -0.69 6.64
CA LEU A 132 -3.99 0.59 7.39
C LEU A 132 -3.16 0.62 8.68
N VAL A 133 -2.34 -0.41 8.92
CA VAL A 133 -1.60 -0.59 10.17
C VAL A 133 -0.10 -0.68 9.96
N ILE A 134 0.37 -0.93 8.74
CA ILE A 134 1.79 -1.01 8.41
C ILE A 134 2.11 -0.31 7.07
N ASP A 135 3.39 -0.35 6.70
CA ASP A 135 4.04 0.30 5.57
C ASP A 135 4.12 1.83 5.65
N SER A 136 4.64 2.44 4.58
CA SER A 136 4.87 3.87 4.42
C SER A 136 5.14 4.15 2.94
N ALA A 137 4.90 5.38 2.48
CA ALA A 137 5.32 5.83 1.14
C ALA A 137 6.85 5.75 0.92
N PHE A 138 7.61 5.68 2.02
CA PHE A 138 9.08 5.61 2.02
C PHE A 138 9.61 4.18 2.16
N PHE A 139 8.72 3.20 2.34
CA PHE A 139 9.06 1.78 2.45
C PHE A 139 9.51 1.22 1.10
N ASN A 140 10.55 0.39 1.08
CA ASN A 140 11.25 -0.02 -0.14
C ASN A 140 10.35 -0.69 -1.19
N LEU A 141 9.41 -1.55 -0.79
CA LEU A 141 8.48 -2.21 -1.73
C LEU A 141 7.59 -1.18 -2.44
N HIS A 142 6.93 -0.32 -1.67
CA HIS A 142 6.09 0.75 -2.20
C HIS A 142 6.91 1.77 -2.99
N HIS A 143 8.11 2.11 -2.52
CA HIS A 143 9.01 3.01 -3.22
C HIS A 143 9.39 2.48 -4.59
N ASN A 144 9.85 1.23 -4.66
CA ASN A 144 10.27 0.61 -5.91
C ASN A 144 9.11 0.47 -6.90
N TYR A 145 7.94 0.09 -6.40
CA TYR A 145 6.74 -0.06 -7.23
C TYR A 145 6.20 1.28 -7.75
N VAL A 146 6.10 2.32 -6.91
CA VAL A 146 5.66 3.65 -7.39
C VAL A 146 6.70 4.28 -8.32
N ASN A 147 8.00 4.02 -8.11
CA ASN A 147 9.05 4.41 -9.03
C ASN A 147 8.84 3.75 -10.41
N SER A 148 8.59 2.43 -10.48
CA SER A 148 8.33 1.75 -11.75
C SER A 148 7.07 2.26 -12.43
N LEU A 149 5.98 2.49 -11.67
CA LEU A 149 4.76 3.12 -12.19
C LEU A 149 5.06 4.50 -12.82
N ALA A 150 5.78 5.37 -12.14
CA ALA A 150 6.15 6.69 -12.68
C ALA A 150 6.98 6.58 -13.97
N SER A 151 7.95 5.66 -13.99
CA SER A 151 8.85 5.46 -15.12
C SER A 151 8.15 4.87 -16.35
N GLU A 152 7.39 3.79 -16.15
CA GLU A 152 6.78 3.00 -17.23
C GLU A 152 5.49 3.64 -17.75
N LEU A 153 4.69 4.23 -16.86
CA LEU A 153 3.46 4.92 -17.25
C LEU A 153 3.68 6.37 -17.66
N LYS A 154 4.91 6.91 -17.51
CA LYS A 154 5.23 8.31 -17.84
C LYS A 154 4.29 9.30 -17.15
N MET A 155 4.18 9.17 -15.82
CA MET A 155 3.34 10.01 -14.97
C MET A 155 4.15 10.63 -13.85
N VAL A 156 3.72 11.80 -13.37
CA VAL A 156 4.17 12.28 -12.06
C VAL A 156 3.38 11.54 -11.00
N ALA A 157 4.06 10.78 -10.14
CA ALA A 157 3.40 10.05 -9.05
C ALA A 157 3.56 10.77 -7.70
N VAL A 158 2.50 10.73 -6.89
CA VAL A 158 2.40 11.30 -5.55
C VAL A 158 2.02 10.16 -4.61
N SER A 159 3.01 9.56 -3.94
CA SER A 159 2.77 8.49 -2.95
C SER A 159 2.51 9.11 -1.58
N VAL A 160 1.33 8.85 -1.01
CA VAL A 160 0.86 9.49 0.22
C VAL A 160 1.34 8.71 1.44
N ASP A 161 2.04 9.38 2.35
CA ASP A 161 2.45 8.85 3.65
C ASP A 161 1.40 9.26 4.70
N TYR A 162 0.35 8.46 4.81
CA TYR A 162 -0.76 8.68 5.71
C TYR A 162 -0.49 8.06 7.10
N ARG A 163 -1.14 8.56 8.16
CA ARG A 163 -0.97 7.99 9.51
C ARG A 163 -1.62 6.62 9.61
N LEU A 164 -1.10 5.78 10.50
CA LEU A 164 -1.54 4.39 10.65
C LEU A 164 -2.38 4.18 11.91
N ALA A 165 -3.26 3.19 11.86
CA ALA A 165 -3.94 2.65 13.03
C ALA A 165 -2.99 1.71 13.79
N PRO A 166 -3.15 1.56 15.13
CA PRO A 166 -4.18 2.18 15.97
C PRO A 166 -3.79 3.55 16.57
N GLU A 167 -2.63 4.13 16.19
CA GLU A 167 -2.19 5.43 16.71
C GLU A 167 -3.16 6.56 16.34
N VAL A 168 -3.79 6.45 15.18
CA VAL A 168 -4.98 7.22 14.81
C VAL A 168 -6.14 6.28 14.50
N ASP A 169 -7.37 6.79 14.59
CA ASP A 169 -8.54 6.04 14.15
C ASP A 169 -8.61 5.96 12.61
N VAL A 170 -9.32 4.95 12.09
CA VAL A 170 -9.46 4.74 10.64
C VAL A 170 -10.03 5.97 9.90
N PRO A 171 -11.06 6.68 10.42
CA PRO A 171 -11.54 7.90 9.79
C PRO A 171 -10.47 8.98 9.62
N THR A 172 -9.55 9.14 10.58
CA THR A 172 -8.43 10.09 10.46
C THR A 172 -7.51 9.75 9.28
N ILE A 173 -7.32 8.48 8.97
CA ILE A 173 -6.53 8.03 7.81
C ILE A 173 -7.17 8.49 6.49
N TYR A 174 -8.50 8.44 6.39
CA TYR A 174 -9.22 8.95 5.23
C TYR A 174 -9.09 10.47 5.10
N GLU A 175 -9.08 11.23 6.21
CA GLU A 175 -8.85 12.68 6.18
C GLU A 175 -7.42 13.02 5.74
N ASP A 176 -6.42 12.21 6.09
CA ASP A 176 -5.03 12.40 5.63
C ASP A 176 -4.94 12.24 4.10
N CYS A 177 -5.58 11.20 3.56
CA CYS A 177 -5.64 10.95 2.12
C CYS A 177 -6.40 12.06 1.37
N TRP A 178 -7.51 12.54 1.95
CA TRP A 178 -8.26 13.65 1.38
C TRP A 178 -7.46 14.96 1.39
N THR A 179 -6.73 15.22 2.48
CA THR A 179 -5.80 16.35 2.58
C THR A 179 -4.75 16.29 1.48
N ALA A 180 -4.20 15.11 1.19
CA ALA A 180 -3.24 14.91 0.09
C ALA A 180 -3.87 15.18 -1.28
N LEU A 181 -5.07 14.69 -1.55
CA LEU A 181 -5.77 14.97 -2.81
C LEU A 181 -6.09 16.45 -2.98
N GLN A 182 -6.54 17.12 -1.92
CA GLN A 182 -6.79 18.56 -1.96
C GLN A 182 -5.50 19.36 -2.18
N TRP A 183 -4.39 18.91 -1.60
CA TRP A 183 -3.08 19.50 -1.83
C TRP A 183 -2.65 19.34 -3.29
N VAL A 184 -2.76 18.14 -3.87
CA VAL A 184 -2.47 17.91 -5.31
C VAL A 184 -3.35 18.81 -6.17
N ALA A 185 -4.67 18.81 -5.94
CA ALA A 185 -5.61 19.61 -6.72
C ALA A 185 -5.36 21.12 -6.63
N SER A 186 -4.82 21.62 -5.51
CA SER A 186 -4.48 23.04 -5.36
C SER A 186 -3.41 23.53 -6.35
N HIS A 187 -2.60 22.62 -6.90
CA HIS A 187 -1.53 22.96 -7.86
C HIS A 187 -2.05 23.30 -9.26
N ALA A 188 -3.29 22.92 -9.59
CA ALA A 188 -3.91 23.22 -10.88
C ALA A 188 -4.09 24.73 -11.15
N ASN A 189 -4.22 25.56 -10.10
CA ASN A 189 -4.33 27.02 -10.25
C ASN A 189 -2.96 27.68 -10.17
N GLU A 190 -2.44 28.21 -11.28
CA GLU A 190 -1.14 28.90 -11.41
C GLU A 190 -0.85 29.95 -10.32
N ASN A 191 -1.87 30.58 -9.74
CA ASN A 191 -1.73 31.67 -8.78
C ASN A 191 -1.70 31.23 -7.30
N SER A 192 -1.72 29.92 -7.01
CA SER A 192 -1.66 29.42 -5.62
C SER A 192 -0.30 29.71 -4.96
N TYR A 193 -0.32 30.05 -3.67
CA TYR A 193 0.88 30.20 -2.85
C TYR A 193 1.36 28.82 -2.34
N ASN A 194 2.66 28.61 -2.16
CA ASN A 194 3.29 27.34 -1.70
C ASN A 194 3.14 26.14 -2.64
N LYS A 195 3.40 26.33 -3.93
CA LYS A 195 3.39 25.24 -4.91
C LYS A 195 4.68 24.43 -4.93
N ASP A 196 4.53 23.14 -5.15
CA ASP A 196 5.62 22.28 -5.59
C ASP A 196 5.92 22.50 -7.08
N SER A 197 7.20 22.72 -7.40
CA SER A 197 7.63 23.01 -8.77
C SER A 197 7.49 21.83 -9.72
N TRP A 198 7.58 20.58 -9.24
CA TRP A 198 7.41 19.41 -10.10
C TRP A 198 5.95 19.27 -10.52
N LEU A 199 5.04 19.42 -9.56
CA LEU A 199 3.61 19.39 -9.83
C LEU A 199 3.21 20.52 -10.79
N THR A 200 3.68 21.74 -10.53
CA THR A 200 3.32 22.91 -11.35
C THR A 200 3.90 22.83 -12.76
N ASN A 201 5.14 22.36 -12.92
CA ASN A 201 5.85 22.43 -14.19
C ASN A 201 5.57 21.23 -15.10
N PHE A 202 5.24 20.06 -14.55
CA PHE A 202 5.15 18.82 -15.34
C PHE A 202 3.78 18.14 -15.33
N CYS A 203 2.83 18.50 -14.44
CA CYS A 203 1.55 17.79 -14.36
C CYS A 203 0.47 18.35 -15.28
N ASP A 204 -0.26 17.44 -15.93
CA ASP A 204 -1.56 17.71 -16.55
C ASP A 204 -2.66 17.38 -15.55
N PHE A 205 -3.24 18.42 -14.94
CA PHE A 205 -4.34 18.27 -13.99
C PHE A 205 -5.70 17.97 -14.66
N GLY A 206 -5.78 17.96 -15.99
CA GLY A 206 -6.92 17.41 -16.73
C GLY A 206 -6.95 15.87 -16.71
N THR A 207 -5.82 15.24 -16.41
CA THR A 207 -5.64 13.78 -16.42
C THR A 207 -5.06 13.30 -15.08
N VAL A 208 -5.94 13.04 -14.11
CA VAL A 208 -5.56 12.60 -12.76
C VAL A 208 -6.12 11.24 -12.44
N PHE A 209 -5.24 10.29 -12.14
CA PHE A 209 -5.61 8.97 -11.67
C PHE A 209 -5.28 8.83 -10.19
N ILE A 210 -6.08 8.02 -9.49
CA ILE A 210 -5.77 7.57 -8.13
C ILE A 210 -5.65 6.05 -8.11
N ALA A 211 -4.71 5.52 -7.34
CA ALA A 211 -4.44 4.09 -7.29
C ALA A 211 -4.01 3.65 -5.89
N GLY A 212 -4.19 2.37 -5.61
CA GLY A 212 -3.73 1.78 -4.37
C GLY A 212 -3.91 0.26 -4.36
N ASP A 213 -3.09 -0.40 -3.57
CA ASP A 213 -3.11 -1.84 -3.36
C ASP A 213 -3.71 -2.18 -1.99
N SER A 214 -4.42 -3.29 -1.86
CA SER A 214 -4.89 -3.78 -0.56
C SER A 214 -5.72 -2.72 0.19
N ALA A 215 -5.30 -2.34 1.40
CA ALA A 215 -5.84 -1.22 2.15
C ALA A 215 -5.79 0.12 1.39
N GLY A 216 -4.78 0.35 0.56
CA GLY A 216 -4.72 1.47 -0.38
C GLY A 216 -5.88 1.47 -1.38
N GLY A 217 -6.30 0.29 -1.85
CA GLY A 217 -7.50 0.16 -2.69
C GLY A 217 -8.80 0.54 -1.95
N ASN A 218 -8.87 0.29 -0.64
CA ASN A 218 -9.95 0.79 0.21
C ASN A 218 -9.92 2.33 0.31
N LEU A 219 -8.74 2.92 0.49
CA LEU A 219 -8.55 4.38 0.49
C LEU A 219 -8.98 5.01 -0.85
N VAL A 220 -8.59 4.41 -1.98
CA VAL A 220 -9.02 4.83 -3.32
C VAL A 220 -10.55 4.91 -3.41
N TYR A 221 -11.26 3.91 -2.88
CA TYR A 221 -12.72 3.88 -2.92
C TYR A 221 -13.33 5.06 -2.17
N HIS A 222 -12.92 5.27 -0.93
CA HIS A 222 -13.44 6.37 -0.12
C HIS A 222 -13.11 7.74 -0.71
N MET A 223 -11.90 7.89 -1.27
CA MET A 223 -11.51 9.13 -1.95
C MET A 223 -12.33 9.36 -3.23
N THR A 224 -12.58 8.31 -4.02
CA THR A 224 -13.42 8.40 -5.24
C THR A 224 -14.86 8.77 -4.89
N MET A 225 -15.44 8.12 -3.87
CA MET A 225 -16.80 8.41 -3.40
C MET A 225 -16.91 9.82 -2.83
N ARG A 226 -15.90 10.26 -2.06
CA ARG A 226 -15.88 11.63 -1.51
C ARG A 226 -15.77 12.67 -2.62
N ALA A 227 -14.93 12.46 -3.62
CA ALA A 227 -14.79 13.36 -4.77
C ALA A 227 -16.08 13.48 -5.62
N GLY A 228 -16.97 12.49 -5.58
CA GLY A 228 -18.28 12.57 -6.22
C GLY A 228 -19.31 13.42 -5.46
N LYS A 229 -19.03 13.74 -4.19
CA LYS A 229 -19.91 14.53 -3.31
C LYS A 229 -19.31 15.90 -2.95
N GLU A 230 -18.00 15.97 -2.77
CA GLU A 230 -17.24 17.14 -2.37
C GLU A 230 -16.25 17.49 -3.48
N ASN A 231 -16.27 18.74 -3.96
CA ASN A 231 -15.34 19.17 -5.00
C ASN A 231 -13.90 19.22 -4.46
N LEU A 232 -12.97 18.71 -5.26
CA LEU A 232 -11.55 19.00 -5.10
C LEU A 232 -11.26 20.47 -5.47
N ASN A 233 -10.16 21.01 -4.94
CA ASN A 233 -9.68 22.34 -5.27
C ASN A 233 -9.59 22.55 -6.79
N ASN A 234 -9.97 23.74 -7.24
CA ASN A 234 -9.99 24.10 -8.67
C ASN A 234 -10.91 23.21 -9.52
N ASP A 235 -11.93 22.62 -8.90
CA ASP A 235 -12.91 21.72 -9.52
C ASP A 235 -12.25 20.52 -10.24
N LEU A 236 -11.05 20.13 -9.79
CA LEU A 236 -10.31 19.01 -10.34
C LEU A 236 -11.16 17.74 -10.32
N LYS A 237 -11.15 17.00 -11.43
CA LYS A 237 -11.87 15.73 -11.56
C LYS A 237 -10.88 14.57 -11.59
N ILE A 238 -11.25 13.48 -10.94
CA ILE A 238 -10.52 12.22 -11.03
C ILE A 238 -10.91 11.57 -12.36
N THR A 239 -9.94 11.36 -13.23
CA THR A 239 -10.13 10.70 -14.52
C THR A 239 -10.43 9.21 -14.31
N GLY A 240 -9.66 8.54 -13.46
CA GLY A 240 -9.95 7.14 -13.14
C GLY A 240 -9.32 6.65 -11.84
N SER A 241 -9.87 5.55 -11.34
CA SER A 241 -9.48 4.93 -10.07
C SER A 241 -9.03 3.49 -10.29
N ILE A 242 -7.84 3.13 -9.78
CA ILE A 242 -7.25 1.80 -9.90
C ILE A 242 -7.25 1.11 -8.52
N PHE A 243 -7.98 0.01 -8.44
CA PHE A 243 -8.17 -0.80 -7.24
C PHE A 243 -7.41 -2.12 -7.39
N ALA A 244 -6.19 -2.21 -6.84
CA ALA A 244 -5.45 -3.47 -6.82
C ALA A 244 -5.76 -4.23 -5.52
N TYR A 245 -6.40 -5.40 -5.62
CA TYR A 245 -6.76 -6.26 -4.49
C TYR A 245 -7.48 -5.49 -3.36
N PRO A 246 -8.51 -4.67 -3.66
CA PRO A 246 -9.02 -3.70 -2.70
C PRO A 246 -9.55 -4.38 -1.44
N TYR A 247 -9.12 -3.88 -0.30
CA TYR A 247 -9.46 -4.44 1.00
C TYR A 247 -10.91 -4.13 1.38
N PHE A 248 -11.80 -5.04 0.98
CA PHE A 248 -13.22 -5.01 1.29
C PHE A 248 -13.67 -6.32 1.92
N PHE A 249 -14.82 -6.28 2.60
CA PHE A 249 -15.56 -7.45 3.02
C PHE A 249 -17.01 -7.38 2.58
N PHE A 250 -17.52 -8.53 2.13
CA PHE A 250 -18.92 -8.71 1.79
C PHE A 250 -19.46 -9.92 2.54
N PRO A 251 -20.64 -9.83 3.21
CA PRO A 251 -21.22 -10.95 3.96
C PRO A 251 -21.43 -12.24 3.13
N ASN A 252 -21.56 -12.11 1.81
CA ASN A 252 -21.82 -13.23 0.90
C ASN A 252 -20.56 -13.76 0.20
N VAL A 253 -19.39 -13.27 0.55
CA VAL A 253 -18.11 -13.76 0.04
C VAL A 253 -17.39 -14.44 1.19
N GLU A 254 -17.07 -15.72 1.01
CA GLU A 254 -16.31 -16.48 1.99
C GLU A 254 -14.89 -15.91 2.14
N ILE A 255 -14.45 -15.79 3.38
CA ILE A 255 -13.09 -15.36 3.74
C ILE A 255 -12.58 -16.27 4.85
N ASP A 256 -11.26 -16.33 5.03
CA ASP A 256 -10.69 -16.91 6.23
C ASP A 256 -11.02 -16.04 7.45
N GLU A 257 -11.90 -16.51 8.33
CA GLU A 257 -12.29 -15.78 9.55
C GLU A 257 -11.12 -15.66 10.54
N GLU A 258 -10.17 -16.58 10.49
CA GLU A 258 -8.92 -16.52 11.24
C GLU A 258 -7.79 -15.86 10.45
N GLY A 259 -8.08 -15.40 9.23
CA GLY A 259 -7.14 -14.78 8.33
C GLY A 259 -6.66 -13.42 8.83
N LEU A 260 -5.46 -13.06 8.40
CA LEU A 260 -4.77 -11.83 8.78
C LEU A 260 -5.63 -10.58 8.55
N ALA A 261 -6.24 -10.49 7.36
CA ALA A 261 -7.11 -9.38 6.98
C ALA A 261 -8.27 -9.25 7.97
N ASN A 262 -9.05 -10.30 8.20
CA ASN A 262 -10.20 -10.22 9.11
C ASN A 262 -9.79 -9.81 10.54
N LYS A 263 -8.67 -10.34 11.04
CA LYS A 263 -8.12 -9.99 12.37
C LYS A 263 -7.70 -8.54 12.47
N VAL A 264 -6.99 -8.01 11.47
CA VAL A 264 -6.59 -6.60 11.42
C VAL A 264 -7.81 -5.70 11.42
N TRP A 265 -8.79 -5.96 10.54
CA TRP A 265 -10.00 -5.13 10.49
C TRP A 265 -10.78 -5.21 11.79
N GLY A 266 -11.01 -6.41 12.35
CA GLY A 266 -11.70 -6.56 13.62
C GLY A 266 -11.06 -5.80 14.77
N TYR A 267 -9.74 -5.56 14.69
CA TYR A 267 -9.00 -4.80 15.68
C TYR A 267 -9.09 -3.28 15.49
N ILE A 268 -8.96 -2.77 14.27
CA ILE A 268 -8.94 -1.32 13.99
C ILE A 268 -10.31 -0.73 13.66
N CYS A 269 -11.32 -1.59 13.43
CA CYS A 269 -12.67 -1.15 13.10
C CYS A 269 -13.19 -0.22 14.21
N PRO A 270 -13.69 0.98 13.84
CA PRO A 270 -14.35 1.87 14.79
C PRO A 270 -15.55 1.18 15.46
N PRO A 271 -16.04 1.70 16.61
CA PRO A 271 -17.25 1.21 17.24
C PRO A 271 -18.41 1.14 16.24
N LEU A 272 -19.08 -0.01 16.20
CA LEU A 272 -20.16 -0.24 15.27
C LEU A 272 -21.33 0.70 15.53
N GLU A 273 -21.81 1.32 14.47
CA GLU A 273 -23.06 2.06 14.53
C GLU A 273 -24.25 1.12 14.79
N CYS A 274 -25.30 1.66 15.43
CA CYS A 274 -26.54 0.92 15.70
C CYS A 274 -27.09 0.23 14.44
N GLY A 275 -27.37 -1.07 14.54
CA GLY A 275 -27.90 -1.90 13.45
C GLY A 275 -26.86 -2.66 12.63
N LEU A 276 -25.56 -2.48 12.89
CA LEU A 276 -24.49 -3.32 12.34
C LEU A 276 -24.13 -4.42 13.33
N LEU A 277 -24.00 -5.67 12.84
CA LEU A 277 -23.81 -6.85 13.70
C LEU A 277 -22.37 -7.35 13.70
N SER A 278 -21.63 -7.08 12.62
CA SER A 278 -20.24 -7.44 12.45
C SER A 278 -19.38 -6.21 12.11
N PRO A 279 -18.11 -6.15 12.53
CA PRO A 279 -17.11 -5.23 11.96
C PRO A 279 -17.13 -5.23 10.43
N ARG A 280 -17.37 -6.39 9.80
CA ARG A 280 -17.47 -6.55 8.35
C ARG A 280 -18.67 -5.83 7.71
N ASP A 281 -19.66 -5.43 8.50
CA ASP A 281 -20.83 -4.68 7.99
C ASP A 281 -20.58 -3.16 7.95
N SER A 282 -19.44 -2.71 8.51
CA SER A 282 -19.07 -1.29 8.50
C SER A 282 -18.97 -0.76 7.06
N PRO A 283 -19.57 0.41 6.75
CA PRO A 283 -19.46 1.01 5.42
C PRO A 283 -18.02 1.40 5.06
N LEU A 284 -17.10 1.40 6.04
CA LEU A 284 -15.68 1.65 5.82
C LEU A 284 -14.96 0.48 5.14
N ILE A 285 -15.43 -0.75 5.35
CA ILE A 285 -14.85 -1.97 4.72
C ILE A 285 -15.81 -2.65 3.74
N ASN A 286 -17.11 -2.37 3.82
CA ASN A 286 -18.13 -2.95 2.97
C ASN A 286 -18.80 -1.85 2.14
N PRO A 287 -18.34 -1.63 0.89
CA PRO A 287 -18.94 -0.67 -0.04
C PRO A 287 -20.43 -0.89 -0.34
N LEU A 288 -20.96 -2.08 -0.02
CA LEU A 288 -22.35 -2.48 -0.27
C LEU A 288 -23.15 -2.63 1.02
N SER A 289 -22.62 -2.13 2.13
CA SER A 289 -23.35 -2.01 3.38
C SER A 289 -24.61 -1.15 3.18
N LYS A 290 -25.69 -1.46 3.90
CA LYS A 290 -26.92 -0.65 3.86
C LYS A 290 -26.71 0.81 4.26
N LYS A 291 -25.61 1.09 4.96
CA LYS A 291 -25.21 2.44 5.38
C LYS A 291 -24.14 3.06 4.48
N ALA A 292 -23.61 2.32 3.52
CA ALA A 292 -22.69 2.86 2.54
C ALA A 292 -23.44 3.77 1.56
N PRO A 293 -22.81 4.84 1.06
CA PRO A 293 -23.37 5.63 -0.03
C PRO A 293 -23.54 4.78 -1.29
N SER A 294 -24.51 5.14 -2.15
CA SER A 294 -24.71 4.46 -3.43
C SER A 294 -23.47 4.61 -4.32
N LEU A 295 -23.02 3.51 -4.92
CA LEU A 295 -21.88 3.50 -5.85
C LEU A 295 -22.11 4.32 -7.13
N MET A 296 -23.35 4.75 -7.41
CA MET A 296 -23.60 5.78 -8.45
C MET A 296 -22.83 7.08 -8.19
N GLY A 297 -22.45 7.35 -6.94
CA GLY A 297 -21.72 8.55 -6.54
C GLY A 297 -20.20 8.48 -6.74
N LEU A 298 -19.66 7.47 -7.42
CA LEU A 298 -18.23 7.41 -7.74
C LEU A 298 -17.82 8.64 -8.57
N GLY A 299 -16.96 9.49 -8.02
CA GLY A 299 -16.50 10.76 -8.60
C GLY A 299 -15.43 10.66 -9.69
N CYS A 300 -15.44 9.59 -10.48
CA CYS A 300 -14.55 9.39 -11.62
C CYS A 300 -15.33 8.88 -12.84
N SER A 301 -14.70 8.78 -14.00
CA SER A 301 -15.35 8.26 -15.22
C SER A 301 -14.98 6.82 -15.55
N ARG A 302 -13.90 6.28 -14.95
CA ARG A 302 -13.38 4.94 -15.26
C ARG A 302 -12.78 4.30 -14.02
N ILE A 303 -13.02 3.01 -13.84
CA ILE A 303 -12.39 2.21 -12.79
C ILE A 303 -11.70 0.99 -13.38
N LEU A 304 -10.56 0.63 -12.79
CA LEU A 304 -9.84 -0.62 -13.04
C LEU A 304 -9.74 -1.39 -11.73
N VAL A 305 -10.26 -2.61 -11.69
CA VAL A 305 -10.18 -3.51 -10.54
C VAL A 305 -9.30 -4.71 -10.91
N CYS A 306 -8.25 -4.94 -10.12
CA CYS A 306 -7.29 -6.02 -10.32
C CYS A 306 -7.33 -6.99 -9.14
N MET A 307 -7.36 -8.30 -9.42
CA MET A 307 -7.42 -9.35 -8.40
C MET A 307 -6.44 -10.47 -8.71
N GLY A 308 -5.99 -11.17 -7.67
CA GLY A 308 -5.12 -12.34 -7.77
C GLY A 308 -5.93 -13.60 -7.54
N LYS A 309 -5.71 -14.62 -8.36
CA LYS A 309 -6.42 -15.91 -8.21
C LYS A 309 -5.92 -16.71 -7.01
N GLU A 310 -4.68 -16.46 -6.60
CA GLU A 310 -4.01 -17.13 -5.47
C GLU A 310 -3.89 -16.17 -4.26
N ASP A 311 -4.75 -15.15 -4.19
CA ASP A 311 -4.76 -14.19 -3.09
C ASP A 311 -5.41 -14.77 -1.84
N ASP A 312 -4.57 -15.21 -0.90
CA ASP A 312 -4.97 -15.78 0.39
C ASP A 312 -5.48 -14.71 1.39
N LEU A 313 -5.27 -13.42 1.13
CA LEU A 313 -5.71 -12.33 2.01
C LEU A 313 -7.05 -11.76 1.59
N ILE A 314 -7.19 -11.44 0.30
CA ILE A 314 -8.38 -10.85 -0.30
C ILE A 314 -8.86 -11.76 -1.44
N PRO A 315 -9.80 -12.67 -1.16
CA PRO A 315 -10.25 -13.64 -2.16
C PRO A 315 -10.79 -12.98 -3.43
N LEU A 316 -10.60 -13.65 -4.58
CA LEU A 316 -11.06 -13.20 -5.90
C LEU A 316 -12.52 -12.72 -5.90
N GLY A 317 -13.39 -13.41 -5.16
CA GLY A 317 -14.82 -13.11 -5.03
C GLY A 317 -15.11 -11.71 -4.47
N ILE A 318 -14.19 -11.10 -3.71
CA ILE A 318 -14.32 -9.71 -3.24
C ILE A 318 -14.35 -8.74 -4.43
N GLY A 319 -13.38 -8.86 -5.34
CA GLY A 319 -13.34 -8.01 -6.53
C GLY A 319 -14.53 -8.22 -7.46
N VAL A 320 -14.94 -9.49 -7.66
CA VAL A 320 -16.14 -9.83 -8.44
C VAL A 320 -17.37 -9.15 -7.86
N ARG A 321 -17.60 -9.32 -6.55
CA ARG A 321 -18.78 -8.77 -5.88
C ARG A 321 -18.81 -7.24 -5.91
N PHE A 322 -17.66 -6.59 -5.77
CA PHE A 322 -17.54 -5.14 -5.88
C PHE A 322 -17.92 -4.65 -7.28
N VAL A 323 -17.38 -5.27 -8.34
CA VAL A 323 -17.70 -4.94 -9.73
C VAL A 323 -19.18 -5.15 -10.05
N GLU A 324 -19.78 -6.24 -9.56
CA GLU A 324 -21.22 -6.47 -9.66
C GLU A 324 -21.99 -5.34 -8.98
N GLY A 325 -21.59 -4.96 -7.77
CA GLY A 325 -22.22 -3.86 -7.03
C GLY A 325 -22.15 -2.52 -7.76
N VAL A 326 -21.01 -2.21 -8.41
CA VAL A 326 -20.88 -1.01 -9.25
C VAL A 326 -21.88 -1.06 -10.41
N LYS A 327 -21.96 -2.17 -11.14
CA LYS A 327 -22.90 -2.35 -12.25
C LYS A 327 -24.36 -2.28 -11.80
N GLU A 328 -24.70 -2.93 -10.69
CA GLU A 328 -26.04 -2.93 -10.07
C GLU A 328 -26.46 -1.53 -9.63
N SER A 329 -25.52 -0.68 -9.24
CA SER A 329 -25.82 0.68 -8.81
C SER A 329 -26.32 1.55 -9.96
N GLY A 330 -25.96 1.25 -11.21
CA GLY A 330 -26.26 2.08 -12.38
C GLY A 330 -25.24 3.21 -12.62
N TRP A 331 -24.06 3.15 -11.99
CA TRP A 331 -22.93 4.02 -12.36
C TRP A 331 -22.58 3.82 -13.84
N ASP A 332 -22.46 4.91 -14.59
CA ASP A 332 -22.37 4.94 -16.05
C ASP A 332 -20.94 5.03 -16.60
N GLY A 333 -19.95 5.01 -15.72
CA GLY A 333 -18.54 4.99 -16.09
C GLY A 333 -18.05 3.62 -16.59
N GLU A 334 -16.82 3.60 -17.11
CA GLU A 334 -16.20 2.37 -17.59
C GLU A 334 -15.70 1.51 -16.43
N VAL A 335 -15.99 0.20 -16.48
CA VAL A 335 -15.46 -0.77 -15.53
C VAL A 335 -14.56 -1.75 -16.26
N VAL A 336 -13.27 -1.78 -15.91
CA VAL A 336 -12.31 -2.81 -16.33
C VAL A 336 -12.02 -3.71 -15.14
N TYR A 337 -12.16 -5.02 -15.33
CA TYR A 337 -11.85 -6.02 -14.31
C TYR A 337 -10.79 -6.97 -14.86
N LEU A 338 -9.71 -7.16 -14.11
CA LEU A 338 -8.59 -8.01 -14.49
C LEU A 338 -8.25 -8.99 -13.37
N GLU A 339 -7.96 -10.22 -13.76
CA GLU A 339 -7.47 -11.27 -12.87
C GLU A 339 -6.03 -11.61 -13.22
N PHE A 340 -5.23 -11.99 -12.23
CA PHE A 340 -3.82 -12.35 -12.36
C PHE A 340 -3.55 -13.72 -11.71
N ASP A 341 -2.70 -14.51 -12.34
CA ASP A 341 -2.33 -15.87 -11.89
C ASP A 341 -1.19 -15.82 -10.84
N ASP A 342 -1.39 -15.04 -9.78
CA ASP A 342 -0.48 -14.90 -8.63
C ASP A 342 -1.27 -14.43 -7.38
N GLY A 343 -0.58 -14.22 -6.27
CA GLY A 343 -1.16 -13.88 -4.97
C GLY A 343 -1.28 -12.38 -4.68
N HIS A 344 -1.54 -12.06 -3.42
CA HIS A 344 -1.81 -10.70 -2.96
C HIS A 344 -0.66 -9.73 -3.29
N ALA A 345 -0.97 -8.63 -3.99
CA ALA A 345 -0.03 -7.56 -4.30
C ALA A 345 1.33 -8.04 -4.88
N PHE A 346 1.32 -9.17 -5.59
CA PHE A 346 2.52 -9.86 -6.07
C PHE A 346 3.46 -8.95 -6.87
N GLN A 347 2.91 -7.94 -7.56
CA GLN A 347 3.64 -6.99 -8.39
C GLN A 347 4.72 -6.20 -7.63
N MET A 348 4.59 -6.08 -6.30
CA MET A 348 5.59 -5.43 -5.45
C MET A 348 6.76 -6.35 -5.09
N TYR A 349 6.49 -7.64 -4.94
CA TYR A 349 7.46 -8.65 -4.48
C TYR A 349 8.18 -9.34 -5.65
N LYS A 350 7.47 -9.49 -6.78
CA LYS A 350 7.93 -10.17 -7.99
C LYS A 350 7.83 -9.24 -9.22
N PRO A 351 8.41 -8.03 -9.21
CA PRO A 351 8.20 -7.04 -10.27
C PRO A 351 8.68 -7.52 -11.65
N GLU A 352 9.59 -8.49 -11.69
CA GLU A 352 10.13 -9.04 -12.93
C GLU A 352 9.35 -10.22 -13.51
N CYS A 353 8.32 -10.73 -12.82
CA CYS A 353 7.52 -11.85 -13.34
C CYS A 353 6.61 -11.41 -14.49
N ASP A 354 6.20 -12.38 -15.31
CA ASP A 354 5.38 -12.11 -16.51
C ASP A 354 4.04 -11.47 -16.15
N GLU A 355 3.41 -11.89 -15.04
CA GLU A 355 2.16 -11.31 -14.56
C GLU A 355 2.32 -9.85 -14.12
N ALA A 356 3.47 -9.46 -13.57
CA ALA A 356 3.72 -8.09 -13.11
C ALA A 356 3.93 -7.16 -14.30
N LYS A 357 4.68 -7.64 -15.30
CA LYS A 357 4.86 -6.97 -16.60
C LYS A 357 3.52 -6.84 -17.34
N ARG A 358 2.68 -7.87 -17.28
CA ARG A 358 1.32 -7.82 -17.84
C ARG A 358 0.45 -6.79 -17.11
N MET A 359 0.49 -6.75 -15.78
CA MET A 359 -0.25 -5.77 -14.99
C MET A 359 0.15 -4.34 -15.38
N MET A 360 1.44 -4.06 -15.50
CA MET A 360 1.94 -2.75 -15.91
C MET A 360 1.45 -2.36 -17.31
N LYS A 361 1.47 -3.30 -18.26
CA LYS A 361 0.90 -3.07 -19.61
C LYS A 361 -0.58 -2.74 -19.54
N CYS A 362 -1.35 -3.47 -18.74
CA CYS A 362 -2.77 -3.20 -18.55
C CYS A 362 -3.03 -1.82 -17.91
N TYR A 363 -2.17 -1.38 -17.00
CA TYR A 363 -2.25 -0.03 -16.44
C TYR A 363 -1.97 1.03 -17.50
N ALA A 364 -0.93 0.83 -18.32
CA ALA A 364 -0.62 1.71 -19.43
C ALA A 364 -1.80 1.82 -20.42
N ASP A 365 -2.39 0.67 -20.78
CA ASP A 365 -3.58 0.61 -21.65
C ASP A 365 -4.80 1.29 -21.02
N PHE A 366 -4.96 1.23 -19.70
CA PHE A 366 -6.06 1.91 -19.01
C PHE A 366 -5.87 3.43 -18.97
N ILE A 367 -4.65 3.89 -18.69
CA ILE A 367 -4.31 5.29 -18.44
C ILE A 367 -4.17 6.11 -19.73
N HIS A 368 -3.52 5.57 -20.76
CA HIS A 368 -3.18 6.31 -21.99
C HIS A 368 -4.20 6.13 -23.13
N ARG A 369 -5.41 5.67 -22.80
CA ARG A 369 -6.47 5.39 -23.77
C ARG A 369 -7.29 6.60 -24.17
#